data_AF-A0A7J4HXQ3-F1
#
_entry.id   AF-A0A7J4HXQ3-F1
#
_cell.length_a   1.000
_cell.length_b   1.000
_cell.length_c   1.000
_cell.angle_alpha   90.00
_cell.angle_beta   90.00
_cell.angle_gamma   90.00
#
_symmetry.space_group_name_H-M   'P 1'
#
loop_
_entity.id
_entity.type
_entity.pdbx_description
1 polymer ?
#
loop_
_entity_poly.entity_id
_entity_poly.type
_entity_poly.pdbx_seq_one_letter_code
_entity_poly.pdbx_strand_id
1 'polypeptide(L)'
;HLREIQRYIGKDIFDYVLVNNGKPAKELLAAYSEEGDPVENDLHDPRIIHADLVSNALKEVQKGDTLQRNLIRHDQEKLASELMKIVAHL
;
A
#
# COMPACT_ATOMS: atom_id res chain seq x y z
N HIS A 1 -3.63 4.62 -12.10
CA HIS A 1 -4.29 3.44 -11.52
C HIS A 1 -5.80 3.43 -11.75
N LEU A 2 -6.59 4.27 -11.08
CA LEU A 2 -8.07 4.22 -11.17
C LEU A 2 -8.62 4.36 -12.59
N ARG A 3 -8.15 5.37 -13.34
CA ARG A 3 -8.54 5.59 -14.75
C ARG A 3 -8.28 4.38 -15.65
N GLU A 4 -7.20 3.66 -15.41
CA GLU A 4 -6.85 2.48 -16.22
C GLU A 4 -7.81 1.33 -15.91
N ILE A 5 -8.10 1.07 -14.63
CA ILE A 5 -9.08 0.05 -14.25
C ILE A 5 -10.46 0.39 -14.80
N GLN A 6 -10.89 1.65 -14.67
CA GLN A 6 -12.15 2.14 -15.25
C GLN A 6 -12.19 1.96 -16.77
N ARG A 7 -11.09 2.24 -17.48
CA ARG A 7 -11.00 2.04 -18.93
C ARG A 7 -11.22 0.59 -19.33
N TYR A 8 -10.64 -0.36 -18.60
CA TYR A 8 -10.80 -1.79 -18.88
C TYR A 8 -12.18 -2.33 -18.47
N ILE A 9 -12.79 -1.79 -17.41
CA ILE A 9 -14.12 -2.20 -16.95
C ILE A 9 -15.24 -1.52 -17.76
N GLY A 10 -14.99 -0.32 -18.30
CA GLY A 10 -15.94 0.50 -19.05
C GLY A 10 -16.79 1.44 -18.19
N LYS A 11 -16.64 1.43 -16.86
CA LYS A 11 -17.34 2.33 -15.93
C LYS A 11 -16.59 2.46 -14.60
N ASP A 12 -16.86 3.52 -13.86
CA ASP A 12 -16.38 3.66 -12.48
C ASP A 12 -17.20 2.74 -11.57
N ILE A 13 -16.51 1.92 -10.77
CA ILE A 13 -17.10 0.91 -9.87
C ILE A 13 -16.63 1.07 -8.42
N PHE A 14 -15.85 2.12 -8.12
CA PHE A 14 -15.22 2.25 -6.82
C PHE A 14 -16.12 3.06 -5.87
N ASP A 15 -16.58 2.41 -4.79
CA ASP A 15 -17.25 3.12 -3.69
C ASP A 15 -16.22 3.74 -2.73
N TYR A 16 -15.12 3.03 -2.49
CA TYR A 16 -14.02 3.45 -1.63
C TYR A 16 -12.67 3.13 -2.29
N VAL A 17 -11.67 3.97 -2.06
CA VAL A 17 -10.30 3.77 -2.54
C VAL A 17 -9.35 3.93 -1.37
N LEU A 18 -8.76 2.83 -0.90
CA LEU A 18 -7.79 2.86 0.19
C LEU A 18 -6.38 3.08 -0.37
N VAL A 19 -5.70 4.13 0.08
CA VAL A 19 -4.34 4.49 -0.36
C VAL A 19 -3.41 4.62 0.83
N ASN A 20 -2.24 3.99 0.73
CA ASN A 20 -1.20 4.13 1.73
C ASN A 20 -0.62 5.56 1.76
N ASN A 21 -0.54 6.18 2.94
CA ASN A 21 0.24 7.40 3.18
C ASN A 21 1.40 7.19 4.17
N GLY A 22 1.61 5.95 4.62
CA GLY A 22 2.74 5.55 5.44
C GLY A 22 4.05 5.58 4.65
N LYS A 23 5.13 6.03 5.30
CA LYS A 23 6.46 6.06 4.69
C LYS A 23 7.25 4.81 5.09
N PRO A 24 7.72 3.99 4.14
CA PRO A 24 8.63 2.90 4.43
C PRO A 24 9.93 3.41 5.07
N ALA A 25 10.65 2.51 5.74
CA ALA A 25 11.97 2.80 6.29
C ALA A 25 12.94 3.28 5.19
N LYS A 26 13.84 4.22 5.52
CA LYS A 26 14.74 4.85 4.53
C LYS A 26 15.64 3.83 3.85
N GLU A 27 16.07 2.82 4.59
CA GLU A 27 16.91 1.72 4.11
C GLU A 27 16.16 0.87 3.06
N LEU A 28 14.85 0.69 3.25
CA LEU A 28 13.99 0.01 2.27
C LEU A 28 13.75 0.88 1.04
N LEU A 29 13.51 2.18 1.22
CA LEU A 29 13.36 3.12 0.09
C LEU A 29 14.63 3.17 -0.77
N ALA A 30 15.82 3.15 -0.15
CA ALA A 30 17.08 3.10 -0.86
C ALA A 30 17.22 1.81 -1.69
N ALA A 31 16.88 0.64 -1.11
CA ALA A 31 16.91 -0.63 -1.83
C ALA A 31 15.96 -0.64 -3.04
N TYR A 32 14.76 -0.08 -2.90
CA TYR A 32 13.78 -0.01 -3.99
C TYR A 32 14.09 1.06 -5.04
N SER A 33 14.87 2.09 -4.71
CA SER A 33 15.20 3.16 -5.67
C SER A 33 15.97 2.67 -6.90
N GLU A 34 16.63 1.50 -6.79
CA GLU A 34 17.28 0.84 -7.93
C GLU A 34 16.26 0.16 -8.88
N GLU A 35 15.06 -0.19 -8.38
CA GLU A 35 13.99 -0.85 -9.13
C GLU A 35 12.92 0.13 -9.65
N GLY A 36 12.78 1.30 -9.01
CA GLY A 36 11.89 2.38 -9.43
C GLY A 36 11.47 3.30 -8.29
N ASP A 37 10.71 4.34 -8.64
CA ASP A 37 10.24 5.33 -7.67
C ASP A 37 8.92 4.92 -7.00
N PRO A 38 8.71 5.29 -5.72
CA PRO A 38 7.41 5.18 -5.07
C PRO A 38 6.34 5.94 -5.85
N VAL A 39 5.13 5.38 -5.92
CA VAL A 39 4.00 6.05 -6.55
C VAL A 39 3.54 7.22 -5.68
N GLU A 40 3.72 8.44 -6.18
CA GLU A 40 3.11 9.63 -5.57
C GLU A 40 1.59 9.58 -5.73
N ASN A 41 0.87 9.91 -4.66
CA ASN A 41 -0.58 9.97 -4.70
C ASN A 41 -1.05 11.30 -5.30
N ASP A 42 -1.53 11.26 -6.54
CA ASP A 42 -2.05 12.40 -7.30
C ASP A 42 -3.59 12.53 -7.21
N LEU A 43 -4.23 11.68 -6.42
CA LEU A 43 -5.68 11.53 -6.42
C LEU A 43 -6.36 12.58 -5.50
N HIS A 44 -7.44 13.17 -6.02
CA HIS A 44 -8.27 14.15 -5.33
C HIS A 44 -9.74 13.73 -5.46
N ASP A 45 -10.21 12.85 -4.57
CA ASP A 45 -11.56 12.29 -4.59
C ASP A 45 -12.02 11.99 -3.15
N PRO A 46 -13.26 12.37 -2.76
CA PRO A 46 -13.77 12.16 -1.39
C PRO A 46 -13.90 10.68 -1.00
N ARG A 47 -13.89 9.74 -1.96
CA ARG A 47 -13.91 8.30 -1.71
C ARG A 47 -12.55 7.74 -1.25
N ILE A 48 -11.51 8.56 -1.28
CA ILE A 48 -10.16 8.14 -0.93
C ILE A 48 -9.98 8.17 0.57
N ILE A 49 -9.53 7.03 1.10
CA ILE A 49 -9.16 6.87 2.49
C ILE A 49 -7.65 6.75 2.54
N HIS A 50 -7.01 7.68 3.24
CA HIS A 50 -5.57 7.64 3.47
C HIS A 50 -5.29 6.99 4.83
N ALA A 51 -4.42 5.98 4.84
CA ALA A 51 -3.99 5.33 6.08
C ALA A 51 -2.52 4.90 5.99
N ASP A 52 -1.86 4.80 7.15
CA ASP A 52 -0.56 4.15 7.22
C ASP A 52 -0.79 2.64 7.12
N LEU A 53 -0.45 2.08 5.97
CA LEU A 53 -0.65 0.66 5.68
C LEU A 53 0.68 -0.09 5.54
N VAL A 54 1.83 0.58 5.66
CA VAL A 54 3.13 -0.07 5.49
C VAL A 54 3.49 -0.84 6.77
N SER A 55 4.05 -2.04 6.58
CA SER A 55 4.64 -2.79 7.68
C SER A 55 6.01 -2.22 8.03
N ASN A 56 6.22 -1.91 9.32
CA ASN A 56 7.50 -1.44 9.84
C ASN A 56 8.44 -2.60 10.22
N ALA A 57 8.01 -3.85 10.01
CA ALA A 57 8.81 -5.02 10.33
C ALA A 57 9.90 -5.23 9.27
N LEU A 58 11.12 -4.80 9.58
CA LEU A 58 12.32 -5.37 8.97
C LEU A 58 12.34 -6.84 9.40
N LYS A 59 12.02 -7.76 8.47
CA LYS A 59 12.07 -9.19 8.80
C LYS A 59 13.51 -9.53 9.16
N GLU A 60 13.74 -9.98 10.39
CA GLU A 60 15.01 -10.58 10.77
C GLU A 60 15.34 -11.69 9.77
N VAL A 61 16.49 -11.58 9.12
CA VAL A 61 17.01 -12.61 8.23
C VAL A 61 17.19 -13.88 9.06
N GLN A 62 16.35 -14.88 8.83
CA GLN A 62 16.50 -16.16 9.54
C GLN A 62 17.84 -16.79 9.15
N LYS A 63 18.54 -17.40 10.11
CA LYS A 63 19.79 -18.13 9.82
C LYS A 63 19.50 -19.23 8.78
N GLY A 64 20.05 -19.06 7.58
CA GLY A 64 19.84 -19.97 6.44
C GLY A 64 18.95 -19.39 5.33
N ASP A 65 18.32 -18.24 5.54
CA ASP A 65 17.58 -17.51 4.51
C ASP A 65 18.58 -16.73 3.63
N THR A 66 18.88 -17.28 2.45
CA THR A 66 19.77 -16.67 1.46
C THR A 66 19.13 -15.50 0.72
N LEU A 67 17.82 -15.28 0.90
CA LEU A 67 17.10 -14.16 0.29
C LEU A 67 16.94 -13.04 1.32
N GLN A 68 17.68 -11.93 1.17
CA GLN A 68 17.39 -10.69 1.88
C GLN A 68 16.05 -10.11 1.39
N ARG A 69 14.93 -10.56 1.95
CA ARG A 69 13.59 -10.07 1.56
C ARG A 69 13.21 -8.79 2.31
N ASN A 70 13.95 -7.73 2.01
CA ASN A 70 13.66 -6.35 2.38
C ASN A 70 12.54 -5.80 1.48
N LEU A 71 11.36 -6.41 1.52
CA LEU A 71 10.23 -6.00 0.67
C LEU A 71 9.34 -4.97 1.37
N ILE A 72 8.99 -3.90 0.67
CA ILE A 72 7.92 -2.97 1.07
C ILE A 72 6.59 -3.69 0.86
N ARG A 73 5.81 -3.83 1.93
CA ARG A 73 4.54 -4.57 1.92
C ARG A 73 3.55 -3.95 2.88
N HIS A 74 2.28 -4.18 2.59
CA HIS A 74 1.22 -3.81 3.49
C HIS A 74 1.28 -4.62 4.79
N ASP A 75 0.96 -3.98 5.91
CA ASP A 75 0.71 -4.62 7.18
C ASP A 75 -0.72 -5.17 7.19
N GLN A 76 -0.84 -6.49 7.36
CA GLN A 76 -2.13 -7.18 7.29
C GLN A 76 -3.11 -6.71 8.37
N GLU A 77 -2.63 -6.39 9.57
CA GLU A 77 -3.49 -5.98 10.69
C GLU A 77 -4.00 -4.56 10.46
N LYS A 78 -3.11 -3.65 10.00
CA LYS A 78 -3.51 -2.29 9.64
C LYS A 78 -4.52 -2.30 8.48
N LEU A 79 -4.26 -3.08 7.44
CA LEU A 79 -5.16 -3.21 6.30
C LEU A 79 -6.53 -3.76 6.70
N ALA A 80 -6.56 -4.84 7.48
CA ALA A 80 -7.81 -5.42 7.98
C ALA A 80 -8.59 -4.42 8.85
N SER A 81 -7.91 -3.68 9.72
CA SER A 81 -8.52 -2.65 10.56
C SER A 81 -9.22 -1.57 9.73
N GLU A 82 -8.56 -1.03 8.69
CA GLU A 82 -9.18 -0.01 7.82
C GLU A 82 -10.37 -0.58 7.03
N LEU A 83 -10.27 -1.81 6.53
CA LEU A 83 -11.39 -2.47 5.84
C LEU A 83 -12.59 -2.65 6.79
N MET A 84 -12.36 -3.05 8.03
CA MET A 84 -13.43 -3.22 9.02
C MET A 84 -14.09 -1.90 9.38
N LYS A 85 -13.37 -0.77 9.40
CA LYS A 85 -13.98 0.56 9.59
C LYS A 85 -14.93 0.90 8.45
N ILE A 86 -14.55 0.62 7.20
CA ILE A 86 -15.41 0.85 6.04
C ILE A 86 -16.69 0.02 6.20
N VAL A 87 -16.56 -1.28 6.46
CA VAL A 87 -17.70 -2.19 6.60
C VAL A 87 -18.62 -1.82 7.77
N ALA A 88 -18.06 -1.37 8.90
CA ALA A 88 -18.85 -1.01 10.09
C ALA A 88 -19.60 0.34 9.96
N HIS A 89 -19.24 1.17 8.99
CA HIS A 89 -19.92 2.46 8.71
C HIS A 89 -20.85 2.39 7.48
N LEU A 90 -21.06 1.20 6.92
CA LEU A 90 -22.12 0.90 5.93
C LEU A 90 -23.45 0.61 6.64
#